data_AF-A0A838FE97-F1
#
_entry.id   AF-A0A838FE97-F1
#
_cell.length_a   1.000
_cell.length_b   1.000
_cell.length_c   1.000
_cell.angle_alpha   90.00
_cell.angle_beta   90.00
_cell.angle_gamma   90.00
#
_symmetry.space_group_name_H-M   'P 1'
#
loop_
_entity.id
_entity.type
_entity.pdbx_description
1 polymer ?
#
loop_
_entity_poly.entity_id
_entity_poly.type
_entity_poly.pdbx_seq_one_letter_code
_entity_poly.pdbx_strand_id
1 'polypeptide(L)'
;MRDSERIMMAAIAGTAIGIAAGILLAPDKGSVTRERLADQGRRLADQGRKVAETVKEKVSAGRDLLSNLKDNMGNKQEDMYSDRGTENQSQF
;
A
#
# COMPACT_ATOMS: atom_id res chain seq x y z
N MET A 1 5.74 3.45 -18.14
CA MET A 1 4.27 3.44 -17.95
C MET A 1 3.74 2.14 -17.35
N ARG A 2 4.38 0.98 -17.58
CA ARG A 2 3.93 -0.34 -17.07
C ARG A 2 3.93 -0.47 -15.54
N ASP A 3 4.79 0.23 -14.83
CA ASP A 3 4.88 0.12 -13.36
C ASP A 3 3.69 0.78 -12.64
N SER A 4 3.24 1.94 -13.14
CA SER A 4 2.05 2.60 -12.61
C SER A 4 0.80 1.74 -12.78
N GLU A 5 0.70 1.00 -13.88
CA GLU A 5 -0.41 0.07 -14.15
C GLU A 5 -0.42 -1.11 -13.17
N ARG A 6 0.75 -1.69 -12.88
CA ARG A 6 0.89 -2.75 -11.87
C ARG A 6 0.53 -2.27 -10.46
N ILE A 7 0.94 -1.05 -10.10
CA ILE A 7 0.58 -0.46 -8.80
C ILE A 7 -0.93 -0.22 -8.72
N MET A 8 -1.56 0.27 -9.79
CA MET A 8 -3.01 0.46 -9.84
C MET A 8 -3.76 -0.87 -9.69
N MET A 9 -3.33 -1.92 -10.39
CA MET A 9 -3.94 -3.25 -10.25
C MET A 9 -3.74 -3.83 -8.84
N ALA A 10 -2.55 -3.67 -8.25
CA ALA A 10 -2.28 -4.10 -6.88
C ALA A 10 -3.14 -3.34 -5.86
N ALA A 11 -3.36 -2.03 -6.05
CA ALA A 11 -4.23 -1.24 -5.18
C ALA A 11 -5.70 -1.69 -5.28
N ILE A 12 -6.20 -1.96 -6.48
CA ILE A 12 -7.57 -2.46 -6.70
C ILE A 12 -7.74 -3.84 -6.05
N ALA A 13 -6.83 -4.77 -6.30
CA ALA A 13 -6.85 -6.10 -5.71
C ALA A 13 -6.75 -6.04 -4.18
N GLY A 14 -5.86 -5.20 -3.64
CA GLY A 14 -5.71 -4.99 -2.20
C GLY A 14 -6.94 -4.38 -1.55
N THR A 15 -7.60 -3.43 -2.21
CA THR A 15 -8.83 -2.81 -1.72
C THR A 15 -9.99 -3.80 -1.72
N ALA A 16 -10.14 -4.59 -2.79
CA ALA A 16 -11.20 -5.60 -2.87
C ALA A 16 -11.07 -6.65 -1.75
N ILE A 17 -9.85 -7.17 -1.54
CA ILE A 17 -9.56 -8.12 -0.45
C ILE A 17 -9.75 -7.44 0.91
N GLY A 18 -9.30 -6.20 1.09
CA GLY A 18 -9.43 -5.46 2.34
C GLY A 18 -10.88 -5.18 2.73
N ILE A 19 -11.72 -4.77 1.77
CA ILE A 19 -13.15 -4.55 2.01
C ILE A 19 -13.84 -5.88 2.28
N ALA A 20 -13.57 -6.92 1.48
CA ALA A 20 -14.16 -8.23 1.69
C ALA A 20 -13.80 -8.80 3.06
N ALA A 21 -12.53 -8.73 3.44
CA ALA A 21 -12.06 -9.16 4.76
C ALA A 21 -12.64 -8.28 5.89
N GLY A 22 -12.74 -6.96 5.71
CA GLY A 22 -13.31 -6.05 6.71
C GLY A 22 -14.79 -6.30 6.97
N ILE A 23 -15.57 -6.55 5.90
CA ILE A 23 -16.99 -6.91 6.00
C ILE A 23 -17.16 -8.30 6.63
N LEU A 24 -16.32 -9.27 6.26
CA LEU A 24 -16.38 -10.63 6.82
C LEU A 24 -15.94 -10.69 8.29
N LEU A 25 -14.98 -9.86 8.70
CA LEU A 25 -14.44 -9.84 10.06
C LEU A 25 -15.38 -9.12 11.03
N ALA A 26 -16.17 -8.15 10.56
CA ALA A 26 -17.18 -7.45 11.35
C ALA A 26 -18.53 -7.38 10.63
N PRO A 27 -19.31 -8.48 10.62
CA PRO A 27 -20.64 -8.46 10.04
C PRO A 27 -21.63 -7.79 11.00
N ASP A 28 -21.94 -6.52 10.74
CA ASP A 28 -23.09 -5.83 11.33
C ASP A 28 -24.37 -6.14 10.52
N LYS A 29 -25.53 -6.17 11.19
CA LYS A 29 -26.81 -6.44 10.52
C LYS A 29 -27.18 -5.28 9.57
N GLY A 30 -27.44 -5.58 8.29
CA GLY A 30 -27.56 -4.58 7.21
C GLY A 30 -28.57 -3.44 7.41
N SER A 31 -29.63 -3.62 8.22
CA SER A 31 -30.57 -2.54 8.57
C SER A 31 -29.92 -1.46 9.46
N VAL A 32 -29.00 -1.88 10.32
CA VAL A 32 -28.26 -1.00 11.24
C VAL A 32 -27.14 -0.28 10.50
N THR A 33 -26.53 -0.91 9.49
CA THR A 33 -25.44 -0.32 8.69
C THR A 33 -25.87 0.94 7.94
N ARG A 34 -27.10 1.02 7.41
CA ARG A 34 -27.56 2.22 6.67
C ARG A 34 -27.76 3.43 7.59
N GLU A 35 -28.35 3.20 8.75
CA GLU A 35 -28.55 4.24 9.77
C GLU A 35 -27.22 4.66 10.39
N ARG A 36 -26.37 3.69 10.75
CA ARG A 36 -25.02 3.94 11.27
C ARG A 36 -24.12 4.62 10.25
N LEU A 37 -24.20 4.32 8.96
CA LEU A 37 -23.36 4.97 7.95
C LEU A 37 -23.69 6.46 7.77
N ALA A 38 -24.96 6.83 7.91
CA ALA A 38 -25.38 8.23 7.86
C ALA A 38 -24.87 9.01 9.09
N ASP A 39 -25.02 8.46 10.28
CA ASP A 39 -24.59 9.10 11.53
C ASP A 39 -23.08 9.04 11.77
N GLN A 40 -22.47 7.89 11.52
CA GLN A 40 -21.02 7.71 11.59
C GLN A 40 -20.31 8.44 10.46
N GLY A 41 -20.89 8.57 9.27
CA GLY A 41 -20.27 9.30 8.15
C GLY A 41 -19.96 10.76 8.52
N ARG A 42 -20.87 11.44 9.23
CA ARG A 42 -20.61 12.79 9.76
C ARG A 42 -19.51 12.81 10.81
N ARG A 43 -19.55 11.89 11.79
CA ARG A 43 -18.55 11.82 12.86
C ARG A 43 -17.17 11.37 12.35
N LEU A 44 -17.16 10.54 11.32
CA LEU A 44 -15.98 9.99 10.67
C LEU A 44 -15.34 11.02 9.74
N ALA A 45 -16.11 11.95 9.16
CA ALA A 45 -15.52 13.08 8.44
C ALA A 45 -14.70 13.98 9.38
N ASP A 46 -15.24 14.30 10.56
CA ASP A 46 -14.56 15.13 11.54
C ASP A 46 -13.35 14.42 12.18
N GLN A 47 -13.50 13.15 12.56
CA GLN A 47 -12.38 12.36 13.10
C GLN A 47 -11.36 11.98 12.02
N GLY A 48 -11.85 11.77 10.80
CA GLY A 48 -11.06 11.42 9.63
C GLY A 48 -10.06 12.49 9.26
N ARG A 49 -10.35 13.78 9.53
CA ARG A 49 -9.34 14.85 9.36
C ARG A 49 -8.13 14.66 10.26
N LYS A 50 -8.33 14.40 11.55
CA LYS A 50 -7.22 14.17 12.51
C LYS A 50 -6.45 12.88 12.18
N VAL A 51 -7.18 11.84 11.77
CA VAL A 51 -6.57 10.59 11.32
C VAL A 51 -5.77 10.81 10.03
N ALA A 52 -6.31 11.57 9.07
CA ALA A 52 -5.63 11.89 7.82
C ALA A 52 -4.35 12.70 8.05
N GLU A 53 -4.37 13.66 8.98
CA GLU A 53 -3.16 14.40 9.38
C GLU A 53 -2.10 13.47 9.97
N THR A 54 -2.50 12.60 10.92
CA THR A 54 -1.60 11.61 11.53
C THR A 54 -1.05 10.61 10.51
N VAL A 55 -1.90 10.14 9.60
CA VAL A 55 -1.52 9.21 8.52
C VAL A 55 -0.59 9.90 7.54
N LYS A 56 -0.83 11.17 7.20
CA LYS A 56 0.04 11.93 6.29
C LYS A 56 1.44 12.11 6.88
N GLU A 57 1.57 12.37 8.17
CA GLU A 57 2.87 12.42 8.86
C GLU A 57 3.58 11.06 8.84
N LYS A 58 2.88 9.99 9.23
CA LYS A 58 3.44 8.63 9.24
C LYS A 58 3.82 8.13 7.85
N VAL A 59 3.01 8.44 6.84
CA VAL A 59 3.27 8.13 5.43
C VAL A 59 4.49 8.89 4.94
N SER A 60 4.66 10.15 5.32
CA SER A 60 5.86 10.93 4.95
C SER A 60 7.12 10.31 5.55
N ALA A 61 7.12 10.02 6.86
CA ALA A 61 8.24 9.35 7.52
C ALA A 61 8.54 7.96 6.93
N GLY A 62 7.50 7.18 6.62
CA GLY A 62 7.64 5.88 5.97
C GLY A 62 8.17 5.99 4.54
N ARG A 63 7.77 7.04 3.81
CA ARG A 63 8.26 7.33 2.45
C ARG A 63 9.74 7.73 2.46
N ASP A 64 10.19 8.49 3.45
CA ASP A 64 11.60 8.83 3.60
C ASP A 64 12.45 7.59 3.91
N LEU A 65 11.96 6.72 4.81
CA LEU A 65 12.57 5.40 5.06
C LEU A 65 12.61 4.55 3.79
N LEU A 66 11.52 4.47 3.04
CA LEU A 66 11.45 3.71 1.79
C LEU A 66 12.38 4.29 0.72
N SER A 67 12.47 5.62 0.61
CA SER A 67 13.37 6.29 -0.34
C SER A 67 14.81 5.98 0.01
N ASN A 68 15.22 6.17 1.26
CA ASN A 68 16.57 5.84 1.73
C ASN A 68 16.89 4.36 1.52
N LEU A 69 15.92 3.46 1.76
CA LEU A 69 16.10 2.03 1.54
C LEU A 69 16.20 1.70 0.05
N LYS A 70 15.42 2.37 -0.80
CA LYS A 70 15.44 2.19 -2.25
C LYS A 70 16.70 2.77 -2.88
N ASP A 71 17.26 3.85 -2.35
CA ASP A 71 18.51 4.44 -2.83
C ASP A 71 19.71 3.56 -2.43
N ASN A 72 19.74 3.06 -1.19
CA ASN A 72 20.76 2.12 -0.73
C ASN A 72 20.65 0.74 -1.41
N MET A 73 19.44 0.24 -1.66
CA MET A 73 19.25 -1.01 -2.41
C MET A 73 19.39 -0.82 -3.91
N GLY A 74 19.10 0.35 -4.47
CA GLY A 74 19.28 0.66 -5.89
C GLY A 74 20.75 0.63 -6.25
N ASN A 75 21.58 1.36 -5.50
CA ASN A 75 23.03 1.34 -5.69
C ASN A 75 23.63 -0.06 -5.46
N LYS A 76 23.13 -0.83 -4.50
CA LYS A 76 23.65 -2.18 -4.20
C LYS A 76 23.10 -3.28 -5.11
N GLN A 77 22.00 -3.04 -5.83
CA GLN A 77 21.43 -3.98 -6.80
C GLN A 77 21.99 -3.79 -8.21
N GLU A 78 22.32 -2.56 -8.63
CA GLU A 78 22.94 -2.33 -9.94
C GLU A 78 24.29 -3.05 -10.05
N ASP A 79 25.07 -3.10 -8.96
CA ASP A 79 26.32 -3.85 -8.88
C ASP A 79 26.13 -5.37 -8.73
N MET A 80 25.07 -5.85 -8.05
CA MET A 80 24.82 -7.29 -7.87
C MET A 80 24.13 -7.99 -9.05
N TYR A 81 23.43 -7.26 -9.91
CA TYR A 81 22.86 -7.82 -11.15
C TYR A 81 23.86 -7.80 -12.31
N SER A 82 24.87 -6.91 -12.29
CA SER A 82 25.88 -6.83 -13.36
C SER A 82 27.01 -7.88 -13.21
N ASP A 83 27.28 -8.38 -12.01
CA ASP A 83 28.34 -9.37 -11.75
C ASP A 83 27.90 -10.84 -11.93
N ARG A 84 26.59 -11.14 -11.91
CA ARG A 84 26.06 -12.51 -12.11
C ARG A 84 25.69 -12.87 -13.56
N GLY A 85 25.91 -11.96 -14.50
CA GLY A 85 25.51 -12.11 -15.91
C GLY A 85 26.53 -12.75 -16.86
N THR A 86 27.80 -12.90 -16.44
CA THR A 86 28.90 -13.27 -17.37
C THR A 86 29.58 -14.61 -17.06
N GLU A 87 29.25 -15.29 -15.96
CA GLU A 87 29.96 -16.50 -15.51
C GLU A 87 29.27 -17.84 -15.87
N ASN A 88 28.42 -17.86 -16.89
CA ASN A 88 27.76 -19.11 -17.34
C ASN A 88 27.71 -19.31 -18.86
N GLN A 89 28.69 -18.77 -19.60
CA GLN A 89 28.89 -19.12 -21.03
C GLN A 89 30.30 -19.60 -21.38
N SER A 90 31.15 -19.91 -20.38
CA SER A 90 32.55 -20.34 -20.64
C SER A 90 32.80 -21.84 -20.51
N GLN A 91 31.76 -22.64 -20.25
CA GLN A 91 31.89 -24.10 -20.19
C GLN A 91 30.72 -24.75 -20.94
N PHE A 92 30.78 -24.70 -22.27
CA PHE A 92 30.61 -25.80 -23.22
C PHE A 92 30.84 -25.29 -24.64
#